data_AF-A0A662QAS5-F1
#
_entry.id   AF-A0A662QAS5-F1
#
_cell.length_a   1.000
_cell.length_b   1.000
_cell.length_c   1.000
_cell.angle_alpha   90.00
_cell.angle_beta   90.00
_cell.angle_gamma   90.00
#
_symmetry.space_group_name_H-M   'P 1'
#
loop_
_entity.id
_entity.type
_entity.pdbx_description
1 polymer ?
#
loop_
_entity_poly.entity_id
_entity_poly.type
_entity_poly.pdbx_seq_one_letter_code
_entity_poly.pdbx_strand_id
1 'polypeptide(L)'
;YGVFLTPFEHLDYMLTYHSTLTFSENDEVYLPLSWTNPLFQFPRRGYYVVAVSVDHLKTYHPIAYYGLQTPLWWMAWVVFAFSLYLAVLKLRRGELPKLELFLLCWFSANYLIYFPMAYLLHRWVYPFYFYMTVPIIAIGLPKIMEGDKISELVLYGVTAMQIGWFLGFFPVKAQWFIDLLLLLGVPA
;
A
#
# COMPACT_ATOMS: atom_id res chain seq x y z
N TYR A 1 -30.38 7.08 -18.30
CA TYR A 1 -31.01 6.02 -17.50
C TYR A 1 -31.69 5.03 -18.45
N GLY A 2 -31.54 3.72 -18.24
CA GLY A 2 -32.10 2.68 -19.13
C GLY A 2 -31.12 2.02 -20.11
N VAL A 3 -29.81 1.97 -19.81
CA VAL A 3 -28.81 1.30 -20.67
C VAL A 3 -28.95 -0.24 -20.66
N PHE A 4 -29.45 -0.80 -19.56
CA PHE A 4 -29.71 -2.23 -19.40
C PHE A 4 -31.20 -2.44 -19.10
N LEU A 5 -31.81 -3.47 -19.68
CA LEU A 5 -33.22 -3.81 -19.50
C LEU A 5 -33.46 -4.52 -18.16
N THR A 6 -32.46 -5.24 -17.67
CA THR A 6 -32.54 -5.95 -16.38
C THR A 6 -31.26 -5.80 -15.54
N PRO A 7 -31.33 -5.98 -14.21
CA PRO A 7 -30.14 -6.03 -13.36
C PRO A 7 -29.15 -7.14 -13.76
N PHE A 8 -29.63 -8.25 -14.32
CA PHE A 8 -28.78 -9.36 -14.77
C PHE A 8 -27.93 -8.99 -15.97
N GLU A 9 -28.50 -8.26 -16.94
CA GLU A 9 -27.72 -7.73 -18.08
C GLU A 9 -26.62 -6.77 -17.62
N HIS A 10 -26.90 -5.97 -16.58
CA HIS A 10 -25.89 -5.09 -16.02
C HIS A 10 -24.77 -5.87 -15.31
N LEU A 11 -25.09 -6.94 -14.57
CA LEU A 11 -24.09 -7.80 -13.94
C LEU A 11 -23.24 -8.55 -14.98
N ASP A 12 -23.87 -9.04 -16.05
CA ASP A 12 -23.18 -9.69 -17.17
C ASP A 12 -22.22 -8.71 -17.86
N TYR A 13 -22.66 -7.47 -18.09
CA TYR A 13 -21.79 -6.42 -18.60
C TYR A 13 -20.61 -6.14 -17.66
N MET A 14 -20.84 -5.98 -16.35
CA MET A 14 -19.76 -5.76 -15.38
C MET A 14 -18.74 -6.90 -15.40
N LEU A 15 -19.21 -8.15 -15.40
CA LEU A 15 -18.34 -9.32 -15.43
C LEU A 15 -17.55 -9.41 -16.72
N THR A 16 -18.21 -9.19 -17.86
CA THR A 16 -17.59 -9.19 -19.19
C THR A 16 -16.53 -8.10 -19.28
N TYR A 17 -16.88 -6.87 -18.90
CA TYR A 17 -15.95 -5.74 -18.88
C TYR A 17 -14.76 -6.01 -17.94
N HIS A 18 -15.00 -6.56 -16.74
CA HIS A 18 -13.91 -6.90 -15.83
C HIS A 18 -12.99 -7.99 -16.36
N SER A 19 -13.53 -8.93 -17.15
CA SER A 19 -12.77 -10.04 -17.72
C SER A 19 -11.92 -9.62 -18.92
N THR A 20 -12.29 -8.55 -19.63
CA THR A 20 -11.53 -8.03 -20.78
C THR A 20 -10.42 -7.04 -20.39
N LEU A 21 -10.37 -6.60 -19.13
CA LEU A 21 -9.33 -5.70 -18.62
C LEU A 21 -8.00 -6.42 -18.37
N THR A 22 -7.33 -6.83 -19.46
CA THR A 22 -6.01 -7.46 -19.42
C THR A 22 -4.93 -6.55 -20.01
N PHE A 23 -3.69 -6.74 -19.57
CA PHE A 23 -2.49 -6.08 -20.07
C PHE A 23 -1.69 -7.04 -20.96
N SER A 24 -0.86 -6.48 -21.83
CA SER A 24 0.09 -7.20 -22.69
C SER A 24 1.51 -7.13 -22.13
N GLU A 25 2.41 -7.98 -22.61
CA GLU A 25 3.80 -8.04 -22.12
C GLU A 25 4.58 -6.72 -22.25
N ASN A 26 4.20 -5.87 -23.20
CA ASN A 26 4.85 -4.58 -23.45
C ASN A 26 4.29 -3.44 -22.59
N ASP A 27 3.24 -3.68 -21.80
CA ASP A 27 2.63 -2.66 -20.95
C ASP A 27 3.44 -2.44 -19.68
N GLU A 28 3.56 -1.18 -19.25
CA GLU A 28 4.19 -0.86 -17.96
C GLU A 28 3.21 -1.15 -16.81
N VAL A 29 3.40 -2.28 -16.14
CA VAL A 29 2.53 -2.74 -15.05
C VAL A 29 3.30 -2.88 -13.75
N TYR A 30 2.78 -2.28 -12.68
CA TYR A 30 3.33 -2.44 -11.33
C TYR A 30 2.66 -3.63 -10.65
N LEU A 31 3.36 -4.76 -10.63
CA LEU A 31 2.85 -6.03 -10.10
C LEU A 31 2.74 -6.01 -8.56
N PRO A 32 1.88 -6.86 -7.95
CA PRO A 32 1.58 -6.82 -6.51
C PRO A 32 2.78 -6.87 -5.58
N LEU A 33 3.85 -7.57 -5.97
CA LEU A 33 5.08 -7.64 -5.19
C LEU A 33 5.78 -6.28 -5.09
N SER A 34 5.76 -5.48 -6.15
CA SER A 34 6.37 -4.15 -6.17
C SER A 34 5.68 -3.16 -5.23
N TRP A 35 4.45 -3.45 -4.79
CA TRP A 35 3.68 -2.56 -3.92
C TRP A 35 4.22 -2.51 -2.50
N THR A 36 4.79 -3.61 -2.02
CA THR A 36 5.24 -3.76 -0.62
C THR A 36 6.75 -3.97 -0.50
N ASN A 37 7.46 -4.05 -1.63
CA ASN A 37 8.89 -4.33 -1.64
C ASN A 37 9.70 -3.03 -1.45
N PRO A 38 10.50 -2.90 -0.37
CA PRO A 38 11.28 -1.68 -0.13
C PRO A 38 12.42 -1.46 -1.13
N LEU A 39 12.87 -2.50 -1.85
CA LEU A 39 13.98 -2.41 -2.82
C LEU A 39 13.48 -2.16 -4.25
N PHE A 40 12.40 -2.83 -4.65
CA PHE A 40 11.82 -2.74 -6.00
C PHE A 40 10.45 -2.10 -5.94
N GLN A 41 10.44 -0.79 -5.67
CA GLN A 41 9.22 0.00 -5.48
C GLN A 41 8.64 0.46 -6.81
N PHE A 42 7.30 0.55 -6.89
CA PHE A 42 6.66 1.32 -7.95
C PHE A 42 6.98 2.82 -7.80
N PRO A 43 7.11 3.58 -8.91
CA PRO A 43 7.43 5.00 -8.87
C PRO A 43 6.30 5.82 -8.26
N ARG A 44 6.62 6.97 -7.68
CA ARG A 44 5.63 7.92 -7.14
C ARG A 44 4.66 8.34 -8.26
N ARG A 45 3.35 8.27 -8.00
CA ARG A 45 2.30 8.59 -8.98
C ARG A 45 1.57 9.87 -8.57
N GLY A 46 1.70 10.95 -9.34
CA GLY A 46 0.96 12.18 -9.06
C GLY A 46 -0.52 12.02 -9.42
N TYR A 47 -1.41 12.10 -8.44
CA TYR A 47 -2.85 12.22 -8.71
C TYR A 47 -3.25 13.69 -8.92
N TYR A 48 -2.65 14.60 -8.14
CA TYR A 48 -2.87 16.03 -8.28
C TYR A 48 -1.63 16.80 -7.80
N VAL A 49 -0.94 17.45 -8.74
CA VAL A 49 0.31 18.18 -8.47
C VAL A 49 0.21 19.57 -9.08
N VAL A 50 0.43 20.59 -8.26
CA VAL A 50 0.51 21.99 -8.69
C VAL A 50 1.95 22.43 -8.55
N ALA A 51 2.52 23.00 -9.60
CA ALA A 51 3.87 23.54 -9.61
C ALA A 51 3.82 25.07 -9.68
N VAL A 52 4.61 25.73 -8.85
CA VAL A 52 4.83 27.18 -8.91
C VAL A 52 6.30 27.40 -9.25
N SER A 53 6.54 28.20 -10.28
CA SER A 53 7.90 28.62 -10.68
C SER A 53 8.10 30.07 -10.28
N VAL A 54 9.18 30.34 -9.54
CA VAL A 54 9.61 31.68 -9.17
C VAL A 54 10.89 32.00 -9.93
N ASP A 55 10.83 33.07 -10.73
CA ASP A 55 11.96 33.64 -11.48
C ASP A 55 12.74 32.65 -12.35
N HIS A 56 12.07 31.62 -12.89
CA HIS A 56 12.65 30.55 -13.74
C HIS A 56 13.80 29.72 -13.11
N LEU A 57 14.21 30.04 -11.89
CA LEU A 57 15.33 29.42 -11.18
C LEU A 57 14.88 28.39 -10.15
N LYS A 58 13.64 28.49 -9.65
CA LYS A 58 13.10 27.58 -8.63
C LYS A 58 11.68 27.17 -8.99
N THR A 59 11.45 25.86 -9.09
CA THR A 59 10.11 25.27 -9.20
C THR A 59 9.87 24.42 -7.97
N TYR A 60 8.77 24.66 -7.27
CA TYR A 60 8.36 23.87 -6.11
C TYR A 60 6.88 23.48 -6.21
N HIS A 61 6.49 22.46 -5.44
CA HIS A 61 5.17 21.85 -5.52
C HIS A 61 4.34 22.13 -4.25
N PRO A 62 3.66 23.29 -4.14
CA PRO A 62 2.86 23.61 -2.95
C PRO A 62 1.74 22.61 -2.68
N ILE A 63 1.21 21.98 -3.75
CA ILE A 63 0.26 20.87 -3.67
C ILE A 63 0.86 19.69 -4.43
N ALA A 64 1.11 18.59 -3.73
CA ALA A 64 1.77 17.41 -4.27
C ALA A 64 1.11 16.13 -3.74
N TYR A 65 -0.06 15.79 -4.30
CA TYR A 65 -0.80 14.59 -3.93
C TYR A 65 -0.31 13.39 -4.74
N TYR A 66 0.56 12.60 -4.11
CA TYR A 66 1.18 11.41 -4.70
C TYR A 66 0.60 10.12 -4.12
N GLY A 67 0.47 9.10 -4.96
CA GLY A 67 0.40 7.69 -4.57
C GLY A 67 1.80 7.15 -4.39
N LEU A 68 2.10 6.68 -3.18
CA LEU A 68 3.41 6.19 -2.79
C LEU A 68 3.29 5.14 -1.69
N GLN A 69 4.32 4.31 -1.56
CA GLN A 69 4.45 3.34 -0.48
C GLN A 69 4.85 4.06 0.81
N THR A 70 4.51 3.47 1.94
CA THR A 70 4.95 3.97 3.24
C THR A 70 5.72 2.88 3.99
N PRO A 71 6.54 3.23 4.98
CA PRO A 71 7.25 2.26 5.80
C PRO A 71 6.37 1.13 6.35
N LEU A 72 5.12 1.45 6.71
CA LEU A 72 4.14 0.46 7.13
C LEU A 72 3.85 -0.60 6.07
N TRP A 73 3.84 -0.25 4.78
CA TRP A 73 3.57 -1.19 3.69
C TRP A 73 4.68 -2.25 3.56
N TRP A 74 5.93 -1.88 3.85
CA TRP A 74 7.06 -2.81 3.81
C TRP A 74 6.98 -3.88 4.90
N MET A 75 6.22 -3.60 5.97
CA MET A 75 5.97 -4.55 7.06
C MET A 75 4.93 -5.61 6.70
N ALA A 76 4.31 -5.55 5.52
CA ALA A 76 3.27 -6.48 5.09
C ALA A 76 3.70 -7.95 5.16
N TRP A 77 4.87 -8.27 4.59
CA TRP A 77 5.39 -9.63 4.57
C TRP A 77 5.84 -10.10 5.95
N VAL A 78 6.35 -9.19 6.78
CA VAL A 78 6.69 -9.48 8.18
C VAL A 78 5.42 -9.88 8.93
N VAL A 79 4.37 -9.04 8.88
CA VAL A 79 3.09 -9.34 9.54
C VAL A 79 2.51 -10.64 9.01
N PHE A 80 2.50 -10.87 7.70
CA PHE A 80 1.97 -12.09 7.10
C PHE A 80 2.73 -13.34 7.57
N ALA A 81 4.06 -13.35 7.46
CA ALA A 81 4.89 -14.50 7.81
C ALA A 81 4.81 -14.83 9.31
N PHE A 82 4.89 -13.83 10.18
CA PHE A 82 4.77 -14.04 11.63
C PHE A 82 3.35 -14.46 12.03
N SER A 83 2.30 -13.90 11.39
CA SER A 83 0.92 -14.36 11.63
C SER A 83 0.76 -15.83 11.26
N LEU A 84 1.32 -16.26 10.12
CA LEU A 84 1.29 -17.66 9.71
C LEU A 84 2.03 -18.56 10.70
N TYR A 85 3.24 -18.16 11.10
CA TYR A 85 4.04 -18.90 12.06
C TYR A 85 3.33 -19.05 13.42
N LEU A 86 2.82 -17.94 13.98
CA LEU A 86 2.12 -17.93 15.26
C LEU A 86 0.80 -18.72 15.18
N ALA A 87 0.08 -18.64 14.06
CA ALA A 87 -1.13 -19.45 13.84
C ALA A 87 -0.82 -20.95 13.90
N VAL A 88 0.23 -21.39 13.18
CA VAL A 88 0.65 -22.80 13.19
C VAL A 88 1.07 -23.26 14.58
N LEU A 89 1.83 -22.43 15.33
CA LEU A 89 2.23 -22.76 16.69
C LEU A 89 1.03 -22.92 17.64
N LYS A 90 0.07 -21.97 17.60
CA LYS A 90 -1.13 -22.00 18.44
C LYS A 90 -2.01 -23.21 18.12
N LEU A 91 -2.21 -23.52 16.84
CA LEU A 91 -2.95 -24.71 16.41
C LEU A 91 -2.30 -26.00 16.91
N ARG A 92 -0.97 -26.10 16.87
CA ARG A 92 -0.24 -27.26 17.43
C ARG A 92 -0.41 -27.41 18.94
N ARG A 93 -0.69 -26.32 19.66
CA ARG A 93 -0.99 -26.32 21.10
C ARG A 93 -2.46 -26.58 21.41
N GLY A 94 -3.31 -26.75 20.39
CA GLY A 94 -4.76 -26.90 20.55
C GLY A 94 -5.49 -25.57 20.81
N GLU A 95 -4.82 -24.43 20.67
CA GLU A 95 -5.42 -23.10 20.79
C GLU A 95 -5.93 -22.61 19.43
N LEU A 96 -7.06 -21.92 19.41
CA LEU A 96 -7.57 -21.29 18.19
C LEU A 96 -6.93 -19.90 18.00
N PRO A 97 -6.06 -19.69 16.99
CA PRO A 97 -5.43 -18.39 16.73
C PRO A 97 -6.38 -17.41 16.04
N LYS A 98 -7.34 -16.86 16.78
CA LYS A 98 -8.41 -16.00 16.24
C LYS A 98 -7.88 -14.79 15.48
N LEU A 99 -6.92 -14.07 16.08
CA LEU A 99 -6.36 -12.87 15.47
C LEU A 99 -5.52 -13.23 14.24
N GLU A 100 -4.60 -14.19 14.36
CA GLU A 100 -3.72 -14.54 13.25
C GLU A 100 -4.52 -15.07 12.06
N LEU A 101 -5.57 -15.87 12.29
CA LEU A 101 -6.49 -16.30 11.23
C LEU A 101 -7.20 -15.10 10.60
N PHE A 102 -7.67 -14.14 11.40
CA PHE A 102 -8.27 -12.93 10.87
C PHE A 102 -7.29 -12.13 10.00
N LEU A 103 -6.05 -11.92 10.46
CA LEU A 103 -4.98 -11.27 9.68
C LEU A 103 -4.75 -12.02 8.35
N LEU A 104 -4.56 -13.34 8.40
CA LEU A 104 -4.27 -14.18 7.23
C LEU A 104 -5.43 -14.23 6.23
N CYS A 105 -6.67 -14.38 6.70
CA CYS A 105 -7.86 -14.33 5.86
C CYS A 105 -7.99 -12.97 5.18
N TRP A 106 -7.78 -11.88 5.93
CA TRP A 106 -7.86 -10.52 5.39
C TRP A 106 -6.79 -10.26 4.33
N PHE A 107 -5.54 -10.65 4.60
CA PHE A 107 -4.43 -10.60 3.65
C PHE A 107 -4.73 -11.42 2.39
N SER A 108 -5.29 -12.61 2.57
CA SER A 108 -5.60 -13.49 1.44
C SER A 108 -6.68 -12.90 0.54
N ALA A 109 -7.74 -12.39 1.13
CA ALA A 109 -8.89 -11.82 0.41
C ALA A 109 -8.58 -10.45 -0.22
N ASN A 110 -7.71 -9.64 0.40
CA ASN A 110 -7.49 -8.24 -0.02
C ASN A 110 -6.11 -7.95 -0.61
N TYR A 111 -5.14 -8.86 -0.53
CA TYR A 111 -3.82 -8.68 -1.15
C TYR A 111 -3.42 -9.85 -2.02
N LEU A 112 -3.45 -11.08 -1.48
CA LEU A 112 -2.97 -12.25 -2.23
C LEU A 112 -3.81 -12.55 -3.47
N ILE A 113 -5.10 -12.21 -3.47
CA ILE A 113 -5.96 -12.36 -4.65
C ILE A 113 -5.41 -11.65 -5.90
N TYR A 114 -4.64 -10.57 -5.74
CA TYR A 114 -4.08 -9.82 -6.86
C TYR A 114 -2.90 -10.53 -7.52
N PHE A 115 -2.23 -11.48 -6.83
CA PHE A 115 -1.15 -12.26 -7.41
C PHE A 115 -1.65 -13.14 -8.57
N PRO A 116 -2.60 -14.06 -8.40
CA PRO A 116 -3.11 -14.84 -9.53
C PRO A 116 -3.79 -13.96 -10.57
N MET A 117 -4.47 -12.87 -10.17
CA MET A 117 -5.06 -11.93 -11.14
C MET A 117 -4.01 -11.28 -12.04
N ALA A 118 -2.88 -10.84 -11.49
CA ALA A 118 -1.84 -10.17 -12.26
C ALA A 118 -0.95 -11.17 -13.01
N TYR A 119 -0.44 -12.20 -12.33
CA TYR A 119 0.58 -13.10 -12.88
C TYR A 119 0.01 -14.22 -13.77
N LEU A 120 -1.24 -14.67 -13.52
CA LEU A 120 -1.85 -15.75 -14.32
C LEU A 120 -2.84 -15.19 -15.34
N LEU A 121 -3.74 -14.30 -14.89
CA LEU A 121 -4.80 -13.76 -15.73
C LEU A 121 -4.40 -12.50 -16.50
N HIS A 122 -3.20 -11.96 -16.27
CA HIS A 122 -2.72 -10.71 -16.87
C HIS A 122 -3.72 -9.56 -16.72
N ARG A 123 -4.47 -9.54 -15.61
CA ARG A 123 -5.48 -8.51 -15.34
C ARG A 123 -4.82 -7.26 -14.79
N TRP A 124 -5.28 -6.09 -15.23
CA TRP A 124 -4.84 -4.82 -14.68
C TRP A 124 -5.05 -4.73 -13.17
N VAL A 125 -3.97 -4.47 -12.45
CA VAL A 125 -3.96 -4.26 -11.00
C VAL A 125 -3.21 -2.99 -10.65
N TYR A 126 -3.60 -2.34 -9.55
CA TYR A 126 -3.04 -1.06 -9.15
C TYR A 126 -2.61 -1.04 -7.69
N PRO A 127 -1.52 -0.32 -7.35
CA PRO A 127 -1.02 -0.26 -5.97
C PRO A 127 -2.04 0.22 -4.93
N PHE A 128 -2.98 1.09 -5.30
CA PHE A 128 -3.99 1.59 -4.37
C PHE A 128 -4.97 0.51 -3.90
N TYR A 129 -5.06 -0.64 -4.57
CA TYR A 129 -5.83 -1.78 -4.08
C TYR A 129 -5.29 -2.30 -2.74
N PHE A 130 -3.99 -2.10 -2.47
CA PHE A 130 -3.36 -2.48 -1.21
C PHE A 130 -3.87 -1.67 0.00
N TYR A 131 -4.54 -0.53 -0.19
CA TYR A 131 -5.07 0.28 0.92
C TYR A 131 -6.00 -0.52 1.85
N MET A 132 -6.72 -1.50 1.31
CA MET A 132 -7.59 -2.37 2.12
C MET A 132 -6.80 -3.25 3.10
N THR A 133 -5.53 -3.53 2.83
CA THR A 133 -4.65 -4.33 3.69
C THR A 133 -3.92 -3.47 4.73
N VAL A 134 -3.82 -2.16 4.53
CA VAL A 134 -3.08 -1.28 5.45
C VAL A 134 -3.59 -1.31 6.90
N PRO A 135 -4.91 -1.25 7.18
CA PRO A 135 -5.41 -1.29 8.56
C PRO A 135 -5.01 -2.57 9.29
N ILE A 136 -4.98 -3.70 8.57
CA ILE A 136 -4.68 -5.00 9.19
C ILE A 136 -3.21 -5.13 9.56
N ILE A 137 -2.33 -4.47 8.80
CA ILE A 137 -0.89 -4.36 9.11
C ILE A 137 -0.69 -3.48 10.33
N ALA A 138 -1.40 -2.35 10.42
CA ALA A 138 -1.34 -1.46 11.58
C ALA A 138 -1.82 -2.14 12.88
N ILE A 139 -2.73 -3.11 12.79
CA ILE A 139 -3.18 -3.92 13.94
C ILE A 139 -2.19 -5.06 14.23
N GLY A 140 -1.78 -5.79 13.19
CA GLY A 140 -0.95 -6.98 13.34
C GLY A 140 0.47 -6.67 13.81
N LEU A 141 1.07 -5.59 13.31
CA LEU A 141 2.46 -5.26 13.58
C LEU A 141 2.73 -5.00 15.08
N PRO A 142 2.01 -4.10 15.78
CA PRO A 142 2.21 -3.91 17.22
C PRO A 142 1.97 -5.19 18.01
N LYS A 143 0.97 -5.99 17.62
CA LYS A 143 0.62 -7.21 18.34
C LYS A 143 1.70 -8.28 18.23
N ILE A 144 2.32 -8.43 17.06
CA ILE A 144 3.41 -9.37 16.83
C ILE A 144 4.68 -8.92 17.57
N MET A 145 4.87 -7.62 17.72
CA MET A 145 6.06 -7.01 18.34
C MET A 145 5.91 -6.77 19.85
N GLU A 146 4.80 -7.19 20.45
CA GLU A 146 4.54 -7.05 21.88
C GLU A 146 5.33 -8.10 22.69
N GLY A 147 5.99 -7.66 23.77
CA GLY A 147 6.52 -8.56 24.80
C GLY A 147 8.04 -8.53 24.98
N ASP A 148 8.80 -7.96 24.05
CA ASP A 148 10.24 -7.78 24.21
C ASP A 148 10.71 -6.34 23.88
N LYS A 149 11.70 -5.86 24.63
CA LYS A 149 12.20 -4.48 24.53
C LYS A 149 12.80 -4.14 23.17
N ILE A 150 13.34 -5.14 22.47
CA ILE A 150 13.98 -4.92 21.17
C ILE A 150 12.90 -4.73 20.11
N SER A 151 11.87 -5.57 20.09
CA SER A 151 10.72 -5.43 19.19
C SER A 151 9.96 -4.13 19.44
N GLU A 152 9.77 -3.73 20.70
CA GLU A 152 9.18 -2.42 21.01
C GLU A 152 10.03 -1.26 20.46
N LEU A 153 11.36 -1.33 20.60
CA LEU A 153 12.26 -0.32 20.04
C LEU A 153 12.17 -0.26 18.51
N VAL A 154 12.10 -1.40 17.84
CA VAL A 154 11.92 -1.46 16.38
C VAL A 154 10.56 -0.88 15.99
N LEU A 155 9.49 -1.15 16.74
CA LEU A 155 8.17 -0.58 16.50
C LEU A 155 8.19 0.95 16.63
N TYR A 156 8.88 1.51 17.63
CA TYR A 156 9.09 2.95 17.73
C TYR A 156 9.90 3.50 16.56
N GLY A 157 10.92 2.79 16.10
CA GLY A 157 11.68 3.13 14.90
C GLY A 157 10.81 3.19 13.63
N VAL A 158 10.00 2.17 13.40
CA VAL A 158 9.04 2.13 12.27
C VAL A 158 8.02 3.26 12.38
N THR A 159 7.52 3.54 13.59
CA THR A 159 6.58 4.64 13.83
C THR A 159 7.21 6.01 13.55
N ALA A 160 8.45 6.24 14.03
CA ALA A 160 9.19 7.47 13.75
C ALA A 160 9.45 7.63 12.25
N MET A 161 9.81 6.54 11.56
CA MET A 161 9.99 6.53 10.11
C MET A 161 8.69 6.87 9.38
N GLN A 162 7.55 6.30 9.81
CA GLN A 162 6.24 6.57 9.24
C GLN A 162 5.83 8.05 9.43
N ILE A 163 6.10 8.64 10.60
CA ILE A 163 5.85 10.06 10.87
C ILE A 163 6.73 10.93 9.99
N GLY A 164 8.03 10.66 9.93
CA GLY A 164 8.96 11.40 9.07
C GLY A 164 8.57 11.32 7.59
N TRP A 165 8.14 10.14 7.15
CA TRP A 165 7.64 9.91 5.80
C TRP A 165 6.36 10.70 5.52
N PHE A 166 5.40 10.69 6.45
CA PHE A 166 4.19 11.47 6.35
C PHE A 166 4.47 12.97 6.25
N LEU A 167 5.38 13.49 7.08
CA LEU A 167 5.77 14.90 7.03
C LEU A 167 6.45 15.26 5.71
N GLY A 168 7.40 14.46 5.24
CA GLY A 168 8.09 14.70 3.96
C GLY A 168 7.13 14.68 2.76
N PHE A 169 6.19 13.74 2.74
CA PHE A 169 5.24 13.57 1.63
C PHE A 169 3.86 14.17 1.88
N PHE A 170 3.73 15.03 2.90
CA PHE A 170 2.45 15.67 3.20
C PHE A 170 1.97 16.49 1.99
N PRO A 171 0.72 16.30 1.51
CA PRO A 171 0.33 16.79 0.19
C PRO A 171 0.22 18.32 0.09
N VAL A 172 0.03 19.04 1.19
CA VAL A 172 -0.11 20.51 1.20
C VAL A 172 0.91 21.10 2.15
N LYS A 173 1.94 21.75 1.63
CA LYS A 173 3.05 22.26 2.45
C LYS A 173 3.00 23.77 2.56
N ALA A 174 3.22 24.28 3.77
CA ALA A 174 3.45 25.71 3.98
C ALA A 174 4.84 26.10 3.43
N GLN A 175 5.00 27.35 2.96
CA GLN A 175 6.24 27.82 2.33
C GLN A 175 7.47 27.59 3.21
N TRP A 176 7.40 27.92 4.50
CA TRP A 176 8.51 27.73 5.44
C TRP A 176 8.95 26.27 5.54
N PHE A 177 8.01 25.33 5.38
CA PHE A 177 8.29 23.90 5.45
C PHE A 177 8.91 23.41 4.15
N ILE A 178 8.49 23.95 3.00
CA ILE A 178 9.14 23.71 1.69
C ILE A 178 10.60 24.18 1.76
N ASP A 179 10.84 25.39 2.26
CA ASP A 179 12.19 25.94 2.37
C ASP A 179 13.08 25.10 3.29
N LEU A 180 12.53 24.59 4.40
CA LEU A 180 13.21 23.65 5.30
C LEU A 180 13.55 22.33 4.60
N LEU A 181 12.62 21.73 3.86
CA LEU A 181 12.84 20.48 3.13
C LEU A 181 13.90 20.63 2.04
N LEU A 182 13.86 21.75 1.29
CA LEU A 182 14.88 22.07 0.28
C LEU A 182 16.26 22.26 0.91
N LEU A 183 16.35 22.89 2.08
CA LEU A 183 17.61 23.03 2.84
C LEU A 183 18.17 21.67 3.27
N LEU A 184 17.29 20.74 3.62
CA LEU A 184 17.65 19.37 3.99
C LEU A 184 17.91 18.45 2.77
N GLY A 185 17.79 18.96 1.54
CA GLY A 185 17.96 18.18 0.31
C GLY A 185 16.84 17.18 0.03
N VAL A 186 15.69 17.33 0.67
CA VAL A 186 14.52 16.47 0.51
C VAL A 186 13.58 17.08 -0.55
N PRO A 187 12.98 16.29 -1.44
CA PRO A 187 12.03 16.82 -2.42
C PRO A 187 10.85 17.53 -1.75
N ALA A 188 10.59 18.78 -2.16
CA ALA A 188 9.61 19.68 -1.57
C ALA A 188 8.51 20.08 -2.56
#